data_AF-A0A7S4K1W9-F1
#
_entry.id   AF-A0A7S4K1W9-F1
#
_cell.length_a   1.000
_cell.length_b   1.000
_cell.length_c   1.000
_cell.angle_alpha   90.00
_cell.angle_beta   90.00
_cell.angle_gamma   90.00
#
_symmetry.space_group_name_H-M   'P 1'
#
loop_
_entity.id
_entity.type
_entity.pdbx_description
1 polymer ?
#
loop_
_entity_poly.entity_id
_entity_poly.type
_entity_poly.pdbx_seq_one_letter_code
_entity_poly.pdbx_strand_id
1 'polypeptide(L)'
;PAPPRLAPLLSRRRYPSRLRRFGLTLAASPDPPGINAVSESVAHRALDCLDRAHASLDRTSSALGAEYDAGRFLRLLLKLGSVNDRPEFGYDPRWSETGDRYVLQLFRDYVFHQCDGAGRPAMDLGHVLGTLARLEAAREDERLVLSSRDGKSLFVVTYADVARCLEGAFGELVGGMAP
;
A
#
# COMPACT_ATOMS: atom_id res chain seq x y z
N PRO A 1 34.84 -26.14 40.43
CA PRO A 1 35.42 -25.84 39.10
C PRO A 1 34.27 -25.83 38.08
N ALA A 2 34.11 -24.77 37.29
CA ALA A 2 33.08 -24.76 36.24
C ALA A 2 33.33 -25.90 35.25
N PRO A 3 32.30 -26.61 34.76
CA PRO A 3 32.50 -27.71 33.82
C PRO A 3 33.31 -27.23 32.60
N PRO A 4 34.24 -28.06 32.07
CA PRO A 4 35.21 -27.65 31.05
C PRO A 4 34.57 -27.08 29.77
N ARG A 5 33.30 -27.41 29.51
CA ARG A 5 32.50 -26.90 28.39
C ARG A 5 32.08 -25.43 28.52
N LEU A 6 32.08 -24.86 29.73
CA LEU A 6 31.69 -23.45 29.96
C LEU A 6 32.87 -22.48 29.96
N ALA A 7 34.10 -22.97 30.07
CA ALA A 7 35.31 -22.14 30.10
C ALA A 7 35.41 -21.09 28.96
N PRO A 8 34.98 -21.37 27.71
CA PRO A 8 35.00 -20.36 26.64
C PRO A 8 34.01 -19.20 26.88
N LEU A 9 32.85 -19.48 27.45
CA LEU A 9 31.78 -18.51 27.78
C LEU A 9 32.19 -17.58 28.93
N LEU A 10 33.18 -17.98 29.73
CA LEU A 10 33.72 -17.21 30.85
C LEU A 10 34.89 -16.30 30.45
N SER A 11 35.34 -16.36 29.21
CA SER A 11 36.38 -15.45 28.72
C SER A 11 35.90 -14.00 28.82
N ARG A 12 36.61 -13.19 29.63
CA ARG A 12 36.20 -11.82 30.03
C ARG A 12 36.00 -10.85 28.87
N ARG A 13 36.40 -11.20 27.64
CA ARG A 13 36.49 -10.30 26.49
C ARG A 13 35.25 -10.22 25.59
N ARG A 14 34.26 -11.13 25.73
CA ARG A 14 33.16 -11.23 24.73
C ARG A 14 31.75 -10.89 25.23
N TYR A 15 31.47 -10.94 26.53
CA TYR A 15 30.09 -10.78 27.04
C TYR A 15 29.99 -9.88 28.28
N PRO A 16 28.85 -9.18 28.47
CA PRO A 16 28.57 -8.41 29.67
C PRO A 16 28.66 -9.25 30.95
N SER A 17 29.14 -8.64 32.04
CA SER A 17 29.31 -9.28 33.34
C SER A 17 28.03 -9.92 33.89
N ARG A 18 26.86 -9.33 33.61
CA ARG A 18 25.54 -9.84 34.00
C ARG A 18 25.19 -11.15 33.28
N LEU A 19 25.42 -11.24 31.97
CA LEU A 19 25.17 -12.46 31.18
C LEU A 19 26.09 -13.60 31.60
N ARG A 20 27.36 -13.29 31.88
CA ARG A 20 28.32 -14.28 32.39
C ARG A 20 27.91 -14.83 33.76
N ARG A 21 27.51 -13.95 34.68
CA ARG A 21 27.04 -14.36 36.01
C ARG A 21 25.80 -15.23 35.91
N PHE A 22 24.84 -14.84 35.08
CA PHE A 22 23.63 -15.61 34.81
C PHE A 22 23.93 -17.01 34.23
N GLY A 23 24.79 -17.10 33.21
CA GLY A 23 25.20 -18.39 32.63
C GLY A 23 25.93 -19.31 33.62
N LEU A 24 26.76 -18.74 34.51
CA LEU A 24 27.39 -19.49 35.60
C LEU A 24 26.37 -20.00 36.62
N THR A 25 25.42 -19.17 37.01
CA THR A 25 24.35 -19.55 37.96
C THR A 25 23.50 -20.68 37.42
N LEU A 26 23.22 -20.72 36.11
CA LEU A 26 22.45 -21.80 35.49
C LEU A 26 23.22 -23.10 35.34
N ALA A 27 24.51 -23.04 35.02
CA ALA A 27 25.24 -24.22 34.53
C ALA A 27 26.31 -24.76 35.50
N ALA A 28 26.59 -24.05 36.60
CA ALA A 28 27.59 -24.47 37.58
C ALA A 28 27.12 -24.34 39.05
N SER A 29 25.86 -23.95 39.29
CA SER A 29 25.29 -23.91 40.65
C SER A 29 24.93 -25.33 41.13
N PRO A 30 25.26 -25.71 42.38
CA PRO A 30 24.86 -26.99 42.96
C PRO A 30 23.34 -27.12 43.15
N ASP A 31 22.64 -25.98 43.24
CA ASP A 31 21.18 -25.88 43.22
C ASP A 31 20.79 -24.84 42.14
N PRO A 32 20.44 -25.26 40.91
CA PRO A 32 20.12 -24.34 39.83
C PRO A 32 18.73 -23.70 40.04
N PRO A 33 18.55 -22.42 39.71
CA PRO A 33 17.26 -21.75 39.87
C PRO A 33 16.20 -22.38 38.96
N GLY A 34 15.00 -22.58 39.51
CA GLY A 34 13.83 -22.99 38.72
C GLY A 34 13.38 -21.92 37.73
N ILE A 35 12.55 -22.31 36.76
CA ILE A 35 12.14 -21.45 35.63
C ILE A 35 11.57 -20.09 36.04
N ASN A 36 10.83 -20.00 37.15
CA ASN A 36 10.24 -18.75 37.62
C ASN A 36 11.31 -17.73 38.07
N ALA A 37 12.32 -18.17 38.83
CA ALA A 37 13.42 -17.33 39.28
C ALA A 37 14.29 -16.87 38.09
N VAL A 38 14.44 -17.73 37.07
CA VAL A 38 15.10 -17.38 35.82
C VAL A 38 14.31 -16.30 35.09
N SER A 39 12.99 -16.48 34.94
CA SER A 39 12.07 -15.52 34.31
C SER A 39 12.10 -14.15 34.97
N GLU A 40 12.08 -14.08 36.31
CA GLU A 40 12.21 -12.82 37.05
C GLU A 40 13.54 -12.10 36.74
N SER A 41 14.64 -12.84 36.69
CA SER A 41 15.97 -12.27 36.47
C SER A 41 16.18 -11.68 35.06
N VAL A 42 15.41 -12.19 34.07
CA VAL A 42 15.42 -11.75 32.67
C VAL A 42 14.20 -10.91 32.30
N ALA A 43 13.26 -10.67 33.23
CA ALA A 43 11.96 -10.05 32.95
C ALA A 43 12.08 -8.73 32.17
N HIS A 44 12.99 -7.84 32.57
CA HIS A 44 13.23 -6.58 31.84
C HIS A 44 13.71 -6.81 30.39
N ARG A 45 14.56 -7.82 30.16
CA ARG A 45 14.98 -8.20 28.79
C ARG A 45 13.85 -8.87 28.01
N ALA A 46 12.99 -9.63 28.67
CA ALA A 46 11.81 -10.20 28.05
C ALA A 46 10.86 -9.09 27.58
N LEU A 47 10.65 -8.05 28.39
CA LEU A 47 9.89 -6.85 28.01
C LEU A 47 10.56 -6.11 26.84
N ASP A 48 11.87 -5.84 26.88
CA ASP A 48 12.60 -5.24 25.75
C ASP A 48 12.42 -6.06 24.45
N CYS A 49 12.48 -7.39 24.54
CA CYS A 49 12.29 -8.28 23.41
C CYS A 49 10.84 -8.26 22.90
N LEU A 50 9.86 -8.20 23.81
CA LEU A 50 8.45 -8.10 23.48
C LEU A 50 8.15 -6.78 22.75
N ASP A 51 8.69 -5.66 23.22
CA ASP A 51 8.55 -4.37 22.56
C ASP A 51 9.13 -4.38 21.15
N ARG A 52 10.31 -5.00 20.97
CA ARG A 52 10.92 -5.17 19.64
C ARG A 52 10.10 -6.07 18.74
N ALA A 53 9.50 -7.13 19.28
CA ALA A 53 8.62 -8.00 18.54
C ALA A 53 7.38 -7.24 18.05
N HIS A 54 6.73 -6.46 18.92
CA HIS A 54 5.60 -5.59 18.56
C HIS A 54 5.99 -4.53 17.53
N ALA A 55 7.09 -3.82 17.72
CA ALA A 55 7.58 -2.86 16.72
C ALA A 55 7.91 -3.53 15.37
N SER A 56 8.32 -4.79 15.38
CA SER A 56 8.48 -5.56 14.14
C SER A 56 7.14 -5.89 13.49
N LEU A 57 6.15 -6.29 14.29
CA LEU A 57 4.78 -6.58 13.82
C LEU A 57 4.14 -5.32 13.20
N ASP A 58 4.26 -4.17 13.85
CA ASP A 58 3.72 -2.90 13.36
C ASP A 58 4.34 -2.50 12.02
N ARG A 59 5.66 -2.67 11.87
CA ARG A 59 6.35 -2.43 10.59
C ARG A 59 5.84 -3.36 9.49
N THR A 60 5.69 -4.65 9.79
CA THR A 60 5.17 -5.60 8.80
C THR A 60 3.71 -5.33 8.45
N SER A 61 2.89 -4.92 9.42
CA SER A 61 1.49 -4.57 9.21
C SER A 61 1.35 -3.33 8.34
N SER A 62 2.18 -2.30 8.60
CA SER A 62 2.23 -1.09 7.76
C SER A 62 2.69 -1.39 6.33
N ALA A 63 3.73 -2.22 6.16
CA ALA A 63 4.18 -2.63 4.84
C ALA A 63 3.10 -3.42 4.08
N LEU A 64 2.42 -4.35 4.76
CA LEU A 64 1.32 -5.11 4.19
C LEU A 64 0.15 -4.20 3.77
N GLY A 65 -0.18 -3.19 4.58
CA GLY A 65 -1.20 -2.19 4.24
C GLY A 65 -0.85 -1.42 2.97
N ALA A 66 0.40 -0.98 2.84
CA ALA A 66 0.88 -0.28 1.65
C ALA A 66 0.82 -1.15 0.38
N GLU A 67 1.22 -2.42 0.47
CA GLU A 67 1.13 -3.37 -0.66
C GLU A 67 -0.33 -3.68 -1.04
N TYR A 68 -1.21 -3.76 -0.05
CA TYR A 68 -2.64 -3.95 -0.29
C TYR A 68 -3.24 -2.78 -1.08
N ASP A 69 -2.97 -1.54 -0.67
CA ASP A 69 -3.43 -0.34 -1.39
C ASP A 69 -2.79 -0.23 -2.78
N ALA A 70 -1.50 -0.55 -2.92
CA ALA A 70 -0.83 -0.61 -4.22
C ALA A 70 -1.51 -1.62 -5.17
N GLY A 71 -1.87 -2.81 -4.66
CA GLY A 71 -2.57 -3.83 -5.44
C GLY A 71 -4.00 -3.42 -5.84
N ARG A 72 -4.63 -2.52 -5.09
CA ARG A 72 -5.94 -1.94 -5.42
C ARG A 72 -5.82 -0.90 -6.53
N PHE A 73 -4.89 0.03 -6.40
CA PHE A 73 -4.61 1.03 -7.44
C PHE A 73 -4.14 0.39 -8.73
N LEU A 74 -3.29 -0.65 -8.65
CA LEU A 74 -2.86 -1.41 -9.83
C LEU A 74 -4.05 -1.99 -10.58
N ARG A 75 -5.04 -2.57 -9.89
CA ARG A 75 -6.25 -3.09 -10.52
C ARG A 75 -7.06 -2.01 -11.23
N LEU A 76 -7.24 -0.84 -10.61
CA LEU A 76 -7.91 0.29 -11.24
C LEU A 76 -7.15 0.80 -12.47
N LEU A 77 -5.83 0.94 -12.37
CA LEU A 77 -4.97 1.35 -13.48
C LEU A 77 -5.04 0.35 -14.64
N LEU A 78 -5.04 -0.94 -14.36
CA LEU A 78 -5.18 -1.97 -15.38
C LEU A 78 -6.55 -1.89 -16.07
N LYS A 79 -7.64 -1.68 -15.33
CA LYS A 79 -8.98 -1.48 -15.92
C LYS A 79 -9.03 -0.22 -16.80
N LEU A 80 -8.55 0.91 -16.28
CA LEU A 80 -8.49 2.17 -17.03
C LEU A 80 -7.64 2.02 -18.31
N GLY A 81 -6.47 1.38 -18.21
CA GLY A 81 -5.61 1.11 -19.35
C GLY A 81 -6.21 0.14 -20.37
N SER A 82 -7.11 -0.75 -19.94
CA SER A 82 -7.80 -1.70 -20.83
C SER A 82 -8.95 -1.06 -21.60
N VAL A 83 -9.58 -0.05 -21.02
CA VAL A 83 -10.74 0.67 -21.58
C VAL A 83 -10.32 1.86 -22.45
N ASN A 84 -9.29 2.60 -22.05
CA ASN A 84 -8.85 3.82 -22.73
C ASN A 84 -8.19 3.53 -24.09
N ASP A 85 -8.42 4.43 -25.06
CA ASP A 85 -7.76 4.47 -26.39
C ASP A 85 -7.80 3.17 -27.21
N ARG A 86 -8.86 2.36 -27.07
CA ARG A 86 -9.00 1.14 -27.89
C ARG A 86 -9.24 1.47 -29.37
N PRO A 87 -8.39 0.96 -30.30
CA PRO A 87 -8.43 1.31 -31.71
C PRO A 87 -9.69 0.80 -32.41
N GLU A 88 -10.29 -0.30 -31.94
CA GLU A 88 -11.51 -0.87 -32.51
C GLU A 88 -12.70 0.10 -32.44
N PHE A 89 -12.62 1.10 -31.57
CA PHE A 89 -13.67 2.09 -31.36
C PHE A 89 -13.26 3.52 -31.74
N GLY A 90 -12.06 3.71 -32.28
CA GLY A 90 -11.55 5.03 -32.69
C GLY A 90 -12.21 5.62 -33.95
N TYR A 91 -13.05 4.83 -34.64
CA TYR A 91 -13.67 5.22 -35.92
C TYR A 91 -15.17 5.54 -35.83
N ASP A 92 -15.84 5.33 -34.69
CA ASP A 92 -17.23 5.77 -34.50
C ASP A 92 -17.28 7.10 -33.74
N PRO A 93 -17.59 8.24 -34.40
CA PRO A 93 -17.69 9.55 -33.75
C PRO A 93 -18.70 9.58 -32.60
N ARG A 94 -19.72 8.70 -32.62
CA ARG A 94 -20.72 8.59 -31.54
C ARG A 94 -20.15 7.94 -30.29
N TRP A 95 -19.09 7.15 -30.44
CA TRP A 95 -18.39 6.44 -29.38
C TRP A 95 -17.31 7.30 -28.70
N SER A 96 -16.72 8.24 -29.43
CA SER A 96 -15.67 9.13 -28.93
C SER A 96 -16.18 10.43 -28.30
N GLU A 97 -17.41 10.88 -28.60
CA GLU A 97 -17.91 12.20 -28.15
C GLU A 97 -19.14 12.15 -27.23
N THR A 98 -19.72 10.97 -26.94
CA THR A 98 -20.93 10.85 -26.11
C THR A 98 -20.92 9.63 -25.19
N GLY A 99 -21.28 9.83 -23.91
CA GLY A 99 -21.57 8.75 -22.95
C GLY A 99 -20.47 8.43 -21.93
N ASP A 100 -20.63 7.31 -21.22
CA ASP A 100 -19.81 6.86 -20.09
C ASP A 100 -18.32 6.74 -20.43
N ARG A 101 -17.97 6.41 -21.69
CA ARG A 101 -16.58 6.31 -22.15
C ARG A 101 -15.88 7.65 -22.32
N TYR A 102 -16.61 8.69 -22.75
CA TYR A 102 -16.03 10.02 -22.86
C TYR A 102 -15.69 10.57 -21.47
N VAL A 103 -16.52 10.28 -20.46
CA VAL A 103 -16.20 10.59 -19.05
C VAL A 103 -14.88 9.93 -18.62
N LEU A 104 -14.65 8.67 -18.99
CA LEU A 104 -13.39 7.96 -18.68
C LEU A 104 -12.18 8.57 -19.40
N GLN A 105 -12.34 9.01 -20.64
CA GLN A 105 -11.28 9.70 -21.38
C GLN A 105 -10.91 11.03 -20.73
N LEU A 106 -11.91 11.83 -20.34
CA LEU A 106 -11.66 13.08 -19.62
C LEU A 106 -11.07 12.82 -18.23
N PHE A 107 -11.51 11.77 -17.54
CA PHE A 107 -10.95 11.36 -16.26
C PHE A 107 -9.47 10.95 -16.39
N ARG A 108 -9.09 10.22 -17.44
CA ARG A 108 -7.69 9.92 -17.75
C ARG A 108 -6.90 11.21 -17.95
N ASP A 109 -7.44 12.18 -18.68
CA ASP A 109 -6.78 13.46 -18.90
C ASP A 109 -6.61 14.22 -17.58
N TYR A 110 -7.63 14.24 -16.73
CA TYR A 110 -7.57 14.83 -15.38
C TYR A 110 -6.51 14.18 -14.47
N VAL A 111 -6.31 12.87 -14.56
CA VAL A 111 -5.34 12.16 -13.70
C VAL A 111 -3.91 12.26 -14.26
N PHE A 112 -3.73 12.02 -15.55
CA PHE A 112 -2.41 11.76 -16.14
C PHE A 112 -1.90 12.87 -17.08
N HIS A 113 -2.74 13.84 -17.46
CA HIS A 113 -2.36 14.95 -18.34
C HIS A 113 -2.43 16.29 -17.60
N GLN A 114 -1.86 16.30 -16.39
CA GLN A 114 -1.77 17.49 -15.54
C GLN A 114 -0.85 18.55 -16.18
N CYS A 115 -1.27 19.81 -16.12
CA CYS A 115 -0.51 20.96 -16.59
C CYS A 115 -0.40 22.02 -15.48
N ASP A 116 0.71 22.75 -15.47
CA ASP A 116 0.88 23.93 -14.60
C ASP A 116 0.11 25.15 -15.15
N GLY A 117 0.14 26.27 -14.41
CA GLY A 117 -0.50 27.51 -14.83
C GLY A 117 0.03 28.12 -16.13
N ALA A 118 1.16 27.63 -16.65
CA ALA A 118 1.73 28.01 -17.95
C ALA A 118 1.43 26.98 -19.06
N GLY A 119 0.60 25.96 -18.77
CA GLY A 119 0.24 24.90 -19.71
C GLY A 119 1.33 23.86 -19.95
N ARG A 120 2.38 23.84 -19.11
CA ARG A 120 3.47 22.85 -19.23
C ARG A 120 3.09 21.58 -18.48
N PRO A 121 3.44 20.39 -18.99
CA PRO A 121 3.14 19.14 -18.31
C PRO A 121 3.82 19.11 -16.94
N ALA A 122 3.03 18.89 -15.89
CA ALA A 122 3.49 18.89 -14.50
C ALA A 122 2.81 17.75 -13.76
N MET A 123 3.51 16.62 -13.62
CA MET A 123 2.96 15.41 -13.00
C MET A 123 3.12 15.46 -11.48
N ASP A 124 2.00 15.47 -10.75
CA ASP A 124 1.97 15.22 -9.31
C ASP A 124 1.45 13.80 -9.01
N LEU A 125 2.31 12.97 -8.41
CA LEU A 125 1.93 11.62 -7.98
C LEU A 125 0.98 11.62 -6.78
N GLY A 126 1.02 12.65 -5.94
CA GLY A 126 0.07 12.83 -4.84
C GLY A 126 -1.34 13.01 -5.36
N HIS A 127 -1.52 13.82 -6.41
CA HIS A 127 -2.78 13.93 -7.14
C HIS A 127 -3.24 12.60 -7.73
N VAL A 128 -2.36 11.86 -8.40
CA VAL A 128 -2.71 10.56 -9.01
C VAL A 128 -3.19 9.58 -7.94
N LEU A 129 -2.41 9.38 -6.88
CA LEU A 129 -2.76 8.44 -5.81
C LEU A 129 -4.03 8.87 -5.06
N GLY A 130 -4.15 10.16 -4.74
CA GLY A 130 -5.34 10.70 -4.07
C GLY A 130 -6.60 10.55 -4.92
N THR A 131 -6.49 10.78 -6.23
CA THR A 131 -7.62 10.65 -7.17
C THR A 131 -8.03 9.19 -7.36
N LEU A 132 -7.07 8.26 -7.45
CA LEU A 132 -7.37 6.82 -7.52
C LEU A 132 -7.99 6.31 -6.22
N ALA A 133 -7.52 6.76 -5.06
CA ALA A 133 -8.12 6.40 -3.78
C ALA A 133 -9.58 6.88 -3.65
N ARG A 134 -9.88 8.08 -4.14
CA ARG A 134 -11.26 8.61 -4.19
C ARG A 134 -12.14 7.85 -5.18
N LEU A 135 -11.61 7.54 -6.37
CA LEU A 135 -12.29 6.69 -7.35
C LEU A 135 -12.62 5.32 -6.75
N GLU A 136 -11.68 4.74 -6.04
CA GLU A 136 -11.87 3.45 -5.40
C GLU A 136 -12.92 3.49 -4.28
N ALA A 137 -12.94 4.55 -3.49
CA ALA A 137 -13.96 4.77 -2.48
C ALA A 137 -15.35 4.98 -3.10
N ALA A 138 -15.42 5.37 -4.39
CA ALA A 138 -16.64 5.52 -5.19
C ALA A 138 -17.76 6.27 -4.46
N ARG A 139 -17.42 7.39 -3.82
CA ARG A 139 -18.37 8.20 -3.05
C ARG A 139 -19.31 8.98 -3.97
N GLU A 140 -20.60 8.99 -3.63
CA GLU A 140 -21.65 9.66 -4.41
C GLU A 140 -21.72 11.18 -4.13
N ASP A 141 -21.19 11.65 -3.00
CA ASP A 141 -21.20 13.05 -2.61
C ASP A 141 -19.95 13.81 -3.08
N GLU A 142 -18.86 13.10 -3.38
CA GLU A 142 -17.61 13.71 -3.81
C GLU A 142 -17.60 13.93 -5.34
N ARG A 143 -17.63 15.20 -5.74
CA ARG A 143 -17.66 15.63 -7.14
C ARG A 143 -16.30 16.07 -7.63
N LEU A 144 -16.04 15.81 -8.90
CA LEU A 144 -14.91 16.35 -9.65
C LEU A 144 -15.38 17.07 -10.91
N VAL A 145 -14.55 17.99 -11.41
CA VAL A 145 -14.80 18.74 -12.64
C VAL A 145 -13.84 18.25 -13.71
N LEU A 146 -14.39 17.77 -14.82
CA LEU A 146 -13.66 17.30 -15.98
C LEU A 146 -13.85 18.31 -17.11
N SER A 147 -12.76 18.73 -17.76
CA SER A 147 -12.80 19.66 -18.88
C SER A 147 -12.54 18.95 -20.20
N SER A 148 -13.31 19.27 -21.24
CA SER A 148 -12.97 18.86 -22.60
C SER A 148 -11.62 19.43 -23.03
N ARG A 149 -10.96 18.76 -23.99
CA ARG A 149 -9.62 19.15 -24.48
C ARG A 149 -9.59 20.54 -25.11
N ASP A 150 -10.70 20.95 -25.71
CA ASP A 150 -10.85 22.30 -26.28
C ASP A 150 -11.24 23.36 -25.24
N GLY A 151 -11.43 22.96 -23.98
CA GLY A 151 -11.79 23.83 -22.86
C GLY A 151 -13.21 24.40 -22.93
N LYS A 152 -14.03 23.98 -23.89
CA LYS A 152 -15.37 24.56 -24.13
C LYS A 152 -16.45 23.95 -23.25
N SER A 153 -16.24 22.72 -22.78
CA SER A 153 -17.24 21.96 -22.02
C SER A 153 -16.67 21.51 -20.69
N LEU A 154 -17.44 21.71 -19.62
CA LEU A 154 -17.14 21.24 -18.27
C LEU A 154 -18.18 20.20 -17.85
N PHE A 155 -17.72 19.09 -17.30
CA PHE A 155 -18.54 18.00 -16.80
C PHE A 155 -18.33 17.89 -15.30
N VAL A 156 -19.41 18.01 -14.53
CA VAL A 156 -19.40 17.79 -13.09
C VAL A 156 -19.93 16.38 -12.85
N VAL A 157 -19.06 15.49 -12.41
CA VAL A 157 -19.38 14.07 -12.16
C VAL A 157 -18.93 13.68 -10.76
N THR A 158 -19.56 12.65 -10.19
CA THR A 158 -19.11 12.09 -8.91
C THR A 158 -18.06 11.01 -9.14
N TYR A 159 -17.25 10.70 -8.11
CA TYR A 159 -16.37 9.53 -8.19
C TYR A 159 -17.15 8.22 -8.34
N ALA A 160 -18.37 8.13 -7.77
CA ALA A 160 -19.29 7.02 -7.99
C ALA A 160 -19.70 6.87 -9.47
N ASP A 161 -20.00 7.97 -10.16
CA ASP A 161 -20.33 7.95 -11.59
C ASP A 161 -19.17 7.41 -12.43
N VAL A 162 -17.95 7.89 -12.17
CA VAL A 162 -16.75 7.44 -12.89
C VAL A 162 -16.49 5.95 -12.63
N ALA A 163 -16.65 5.49 -11.38
CA ALA A 163 -16.50 4.08 -11.04
C ALA A 163 -17.53 3.21 -11.77
N ARG A 164 -18.80 3.63 -11.82
CA ARG A 164 -19.86 2.94 -12.57
C ARG A 164 -19.53 2.87 -14.07
N CYS A 165 -19.07 3.97 -14.66
CA CYS A 165 -18.66 4.01 -16.06
C CYS A 165 -17.51 3.03 -16.33
N LEU A 166 -16.52 2.98 -15.43
CA LEU A 166 -15.36 2.10 -15.55
C LEU A 166 -15.74 0.62 -15.46
N GLU A 167 -16.54 0.24 -14.47
CA GLU A 167 -16.99 -1.15 -14.31
C GLU A 167 -17.91 -1.59 -15.45
N GLY A 168 -18.80 -0.70 -15.93
CA GLY A 168 -19.64 -0.98 -17.09
C GLY A 168 -18.82 -1.21 -18.35
N ALA A 169 -17.92 -0.27 -18.68
CA ALA A 169 -17.07 -0.37 -19.87
C ALA A 169 -16.12 -1.58 -19.81
N PHE A 170 -15.55 -1.88 -18.64
CA PHE A 170 -14.69 -3.05 -18.46
C PHE A 170 -15.50 -4.35 -18.54
N GLY A 171 -16.72 -4.37 -17.98
CA GLY A 171 -17.63 -5.51 -18.06
C GLY A 171 -18.03 -5.86 -19.49
N GLU A 172 -18.30 -4.87 -20.33
CA GLU A 172 -18.56 -5.07 -21.76
C GLU A 172 -17.39 -5.73 -22.50
N LEU A 173 -16.15 -5.32 -22.17
CA LEU A 173 -14.94 -5.92 -22.73
C LEU A 173 -14.76 -7.39 -22.31
N VAL A 174 -15.01 -7.69 -21.03
CA VAL A 174 -14.88 -9.06 -20.50
C VAL A 174 -15.99 -9.97 -21.02
N GLY A 175 -17.22 -9.45 -21.15
CA GLY A 175 -18.37 -10.20 -21.64
C GLY A 175 -18.37 -10.46 -23.15
N GLY A 176 -17.41 -9.93 -23.90
CA GLY A 176 -17.39 -10.01 -25.37
C GLY A 176 -18.57 -9.27 -26.03
N MET A 177 -19.23 -8.38 -25.28
CA MET A 177 -20.34 -7.53 -25.74
C MET A 177 -19.84 -6.14 -26.18
N ALA A 178 -18.52 -5.97 -26.27
CA ALA A 178 -17.93 -4.99 -27.16
C ALA A 178 -18.56 -5.17 -28.56
N PRO A 179 -19.27 -4.17 -29.11
CA PRO A 179 -19.81 -4.25 -30.46
C PRO A 179 -18.70 -4.43 -31.51
#